data_AF-A0ABC9YUK5-F1
#
_entry.id   AF-A0ABC9YUK5-F1
#
_cell.length_a   1.000
_cell.length_b   1.000
_cell.length_c   1.000
_cell.angle_alpha   90.00
_cell.angle_beta   90.00
_cell.angle_gamma   90.00
#
_symmetry.space_group_name_H-M   'P 1'
#
loop_
_entity.id
_entity.type
_entity.pdbx_description
1 polymer ?
#
loop_
_entity_poly.entity_id
_entity_poly.type
_entity_poly.pdbx_seq_one_letter_code
_entity_poly.pdbx_strand_id
1 'polypeptide(L)' 'MAALEAECARLLELGAVRVRLLRADGFDESCLVMQDVEGNEFCLD' A
#
# COMPACT_ATOMS: atom_id res chain seq x y z
N MET A 1 -4.40 4.80 -9.58
CA MET A 1 -5.15 3.59 -9.18
C MET A 1 -4.56 2.30 -9.75
N ALA A 2 -4.46 2.10 -11.08
CA ALA A 2 -3.90 0.85 -11.63
C ALA A 2 -2.42 0.59 -11.26
N ALA A 3 -1.58 1.63 -11.23
CA ALA A 3 -0.18 1.51 -10.82
C ALA A 3 -0.02 1.10 -9.34
N LEU A 4 -0.85 1.67 -8.47
CA LEU A 4 -0.84 1.36 -7.04
C LEU A 4 -1.22 -0.10 -6.77
N GLU A 5 -2.23 -0.60 -7.47
CA GLU A 5 -2.66 -1.99 -7.34
C GLU A 5 -1.65 -2.96 -7.97
N ALA A 6 -0.98 -2.56 -9.06
CA ALA A 6 0.08 -3.35 -9.66
C ALA A 6 1.31 -3.47 -8.74
N GLU A 7 1.74 -2.36 -8.12
CA GLU A 7 2.85 -2.39 -7.17
C GLU A 7 2.47 -3.14 -5.89
N CYS A 8 1.24 -2.96 -5.39
CA CYS A 8 0.71 -3.78 -4.30
C CYS A 8 0.76 -5.27 -4.64
N ALA A 9 0.30 -5.68 -5.82
CA ALA A 9 0.30 -7.08 -6.24
C ALA A 9 1.73 -7.64 -6.28
N ARG A 10 2.68 -6.89 -6.84
CA ARG A 10 4.10 -7.26 -6.86
C ARG A 10 4.67 -7.44 -5.46
N LEU A 11 4.36 -6.52 -4.54
CA LEU A 11 4.84 -6.58 -3.16
C LEU A 11 4.22 -7.76 -2.38
N LEU A 12 2.94 -8.06 -2.61
CA LEU A 12 2.29 -9.24 -2.05
C LEU A 12 2.99 -10.54 -2.50
N GLU A 13 3.41 -10.64 -3.76
CA GLU A 13 4.18 -11.80 -4.26
C GLU A 13 5.58 -11.90 -3.60
N LEU A 14 6.15 -10.78 -3.17
CA LEU A 14 7.41 -10.73 -2.42
C LEU A 14 7.24 -11.00 -0.92
N GLY A 15 6.01 -11.23 -0.45
CA GLY A 15 5.70 -11.52 0.95
C GLY A 15 5.30 -10.30 1.79
N ALA A 16 5.12 -9.14 1.18
CA ALA A 16 4.53 -7.99 1.86
C ALA A 16 3.04 -8.22 2.15
N VAL A 17 2.46 -7.42 3.04
CA VAL A 17 1.06 -7.51 3.44
C VAL A 17 0.37 -6.16 3.26
N ARG A 18 -0.83 -6.18 2.68
CA ARG A 18 -1.71 -4.99 2.62
C ARG A 18 -2.37 -4.76 3.98
N VAL A 19 -2.06 -3.62 4.60
CA VAL A 19 -2.55 -3.29 5.95
C VAL A 19 -3.85 -2.49 5.89
N ARG A 20 -3.86 -1.36 5.17
CA ARG A 20 -5.01 -0.45 5.12
C ARG A 20 -5.01 0.38 3.84
N LEU A 21 -6.19 0.62 3.27
CA LEU A 21 -6.38 1.68 2.29
C LEU A 21 -6.91 2.93 2.98
N LEU A 22 -6.14 4.00 2.93
CA LEU A 22 -6.60 5.34 3.29
C LEU A 22 -7.20 5.94 2.02
N ARG A 23 -8.51 6.17 2.02
CA ARG A 23 -9.18 6.87 0.93
C ARG A 23 -9.03 8.36 1.16
N ALA A 24 -8.83 9.11 0.08
CA ALA A 24 -8.83 10.57 0.13
C ALA A 24 -10.12 11.07 0.80
N ASP A 25 -9.97 11.96 1.76
CA ASP A 25 -11.05 12.57 2.53
C ASP A 25 -11.27 14.05 2.18
N GLY A 26 -10.55 14.55 1.17
CA GLY A 26 -10.58 15.92 0.70
C GLY A 26 -9.46 16.80 1.27
N PHE A 27 -8.70 16.31 2.26
CA PHE A 27 -7.48 16.95 2.76
C PHE A 27 -6.24 16.12 2.47
N ASP A 28 -6.32 14.79 2.63
CA ASP A 28 -5.22 13.86 2.34
C ASP A 28 -5.47 13.08 1.03
N GLU A 29 -4.38 12.74 0.33
CA GLU A 29 -4.42 11.89 -0.87
C GLU A 29 -4.66 10.42 -0.51
N SER A 30 -5.17 9.63 -1.46
CA SER A 30 -5.46 8.21 -1.21
C SER A 30 -4.15 7.44 -1.15
N CYS A 31 -3.87 6.77 -0.02
CA CYS A 31 -2.63 6.04 0.17
C CYS A 31 -2.89 4.60 0.62
N LEU A 32 -2.05 3.67 0.18
CA LEU A 32 -2.09 2.27 0.58
C LEU A 32 -0.99 1.97 1.59
N VAL A 33 -1.38 1.67 2.83
CA VAL A 33 -0.47 1.22 3.88
C VAL A 33 -0.17 -0.26 3.70
N MET A 34 1.12 -0.58 3.64
CA MET A 34 1.69 -1.90 3.42
C MET A 34 2.73 -2.21 4.49
N GLN A 35 3.01 -3.49 4.70
CA GLN A 35 4.07 -3.98 5.57
C GLN A 35 5.00 -4.90 4.79
N ASP A 36 6.32 -4.71 4.90
CA ASP A 36 7.29 -5.59 4.25
C ASP A 36 7.44 -6.94 5.00
N VAL A 37 8.32 -7.82 4.50
CA VAL A 37 8.59 -9.14 5.09
C VAL A 37 9.24 -9.07 6.48
N GLU A 38 9.84 -7.93 6.84
CA GLU A 38 10.48 -7.69 8.14
C GLU A 38 9.50 -7.06 9.15
N GLY A 39 8.30 -6.68 8.71
CA GLY A 39 7.29 -6.04 9.54
C GLY A 39 7.33 -4.52 9.51
N ASN A 40 8.12 -3.88 8.64
CA ASN A 40 8.18 -2.43 8.56
C ASN A 40 6.99 -1.88 7.78
N GLU A 41 6.33 -0.87 8.34
CA GLU A 41 5.20 -0.19 7.70
C GLU A 41 5.68 0.89 6.73
N PHE A 42 5.08 0.91 5.54
CA PHE A 42 5.31 1.95 4.53
C PHE A 42 4.04 2.29 3.76
N CYS A 43 4.05 3.46 3.13
CA CYS A 43 2.93 4.02 2.39
C CYS A 43 3.22 3.99 0.88
N LEU A 44 2.27 3.48 0.10
CA LEU A 44 2.23 3.53 -1.36
C LEU A 44 1.27 4.64 -1.80
N ASP A 45 1.78 5.62 -2.55
CA ASP A 45 1.04 6.73 -3.18
C ASP A 45 0.84 6.52 -4.69
#